data_AF-A0A5T2BF27-F1
#
_entry.id   AF-A0A5T2BF27-F1
#
_cell.length_a   1.000
_cell.length_b   1.000
_cell.length_c   1.000
_cell.angle_alpha   90.00
_cell.angle_beta   90.00
_cell.angle_gamma   90.00
#
_symmetry.space_group_name_H-M   'P 1'
#
loop_
_entity.id
_entity.type
_entity.pdbx_description
1 polymer ?
#
loop_
_entity_poly.entity_id
_entity_poly.type
_entity_poly.pdbx_seq_one_letter_code
_entity_poly.pdbx_strand_id
1 'polypeptide(L)'
;MKNILKLLNKREQKIFLENKNLISKLWKIIPESNKRPMEANDIINILKNENLPLNINSISKKFNIILKKNMRLKKYNSKSKFDGNQIIIEYKDEKEIPEQIGHIFQNFLSGIYFQYPPKYNLKTIDFYEEKAKNFAKCLNLLIPRYEIMNSLRKHFEIMNSLRKHFEIMNSLRKHFEIMNSLRKHTRQKNNLTEKQYLKNNKIQIENVKYDNNFYQAA
;
A
#
# COMPACT_ATOMS: atom_id res chain seq x y z
N MET A 1 -24.98 39.21 10.77
CA MET A 1 -25.59 38.15 11.60
C MET A 1 -26.32 38.79 12.78
N LYS A 2 -27.67 38.84 12.78
CA LYS A 2 -28.46 39.15 13.98
C LYS A 2 -28.03 38.18 15.09
N ASN A 3 -27.84 38.70 16.30
CA ASN A 3 -27.14 37.99 17.37
C ASN A 3 -27.97 36.78 17.86
N ILE A 4 -27.79 35.61 17.24
CA ILE A 4 -28.49 34.34 17.50
C ILE A 4 -28.45 33.99 19.00
N LEU A 5 -27.41 34.41 19.73
CA LEU A 5 -27.33 34.31 21.19
C LEU A 5 -28.55 34.91 21.91
N LYS A 6 -29.13 36.02 21.42
CA LYS A 6 -30.29 36.67 22.04
C LYS A 6 -31.58 35.84 21.95
N LEU A 7 -31.62 34.83 21.08
CA LEU A 7 -32.75 33.91 20.91
C LEU A 7 -32.60 32.63 21.76
N LEU A 8 -31.43 32.41 22.36
CA LEU A 8 -31.12 31.21 23.14
C LEU A 8 -31.27 31.50 24.64
N ASN A 9 -31.68 30.51 25.42
CA ASN A 9 -31.66 30.62 26.88
C ASN A 9 -30.22 30.58 27.43
N LYS A 10 -30.01 30.96 28.70
CA LYS A 10 -28.66 31.04 29.31
C LYS A 10 -27.88 29.71 29.22
N ARG A 11 -28.57 28.56 29.32
CA ARG A 11 -27.95 27.23 29.24
C ARG A 11 -27.50 26.93 27.81
N GLU A 12 -28.33 27.22 26.83
CA GLU A 12 -28.03 27.08 25.41
C GLU A 12 -26.91 28.01 24.96
N GLN A 13 -26.89 29.26 25.46
CA GLN A 13 -25.80 30.21 25.20
C GLN A 13 -24.47 29.69 25.74
N LYS A 14 -24.45 29.15 26.96
CA LYS A 14 -23.24 28.54 27.56
C LYS A 14 -22.74 27.35 26.73
N ILE A 15 -23.64 26.44 26.36
CA ILE A 15 -23.33 25.29 25.50
C ILE A 15 -22.78 25.77 24.16
N PHE A 16 -23.45 26.73 23.52
CA PHE A 16 -23.02 27.30 22.24
C PHE A 16 -21.60 27.89 22.30
N LEU A 17 -21.29 28.65 23.36
CA LEU A 17 -19.97 29.26 23.51
C LEU A 17 -18.89 28.22 23.83
N GLU A 18 -19.17 27.24 24.68
CA GLU A 18 -18.29 26.10 24.96
C GLU A 18 -17.97 25.33 23.67
N ASN A 19 -18.97 25.08 22.83
CA ASN A 19 -18.79 24.41 21.55
C ASN A 19 -17.98 25.23 20.55
N LYS A 20 -18.19 26.55 20.48
CA LYS A 20 -17.40 27.41 19.59
C LYS A 20 -15.92 27.39 19.96
N ASN A 21 -15.61 27.44 21.25
CA ASN A 21 -14.24 27.35 21.76
C ASN A 21 -13.64 25.95 21.56
N LEU A 22 -14.46 24.90 21.69
CA LEU A 22 -14.06 23.53 21.42
C LEU A 22 -13.68 23.35 19.94
N ILE A 23 -14.56 23.76 19.02
CA ILE A 23 -14.36 23.64 17.57
C ILE A 23 -13.09 24.38 17.13
N SER A 24 -12.84 25.59 17.64
CA SER A 24 -11.64 26.37 17.27
C SER A 24 -10.34 25.70 17.70
N LYS A 25 -10.33 24.98 18.82
CA LYS A 25 -9.18 24.17 19.26
C LYS A 25 -9.06 22.89 18.44
N LEU A 26 -10.17 22.22 18.15
CA LEU A 26 -10.19 21.00 17.33
C LEU A 26 -9.67 21.26 15.92
N TRP A 27 -10.02 22.38 15.28
CA TRP A 27 -9.49 22.75 13.97
C TRP A 27 -7.98 22.91 13.93
N LYS A 28 -7.33 23.22 15.06
CA LYS A 28 -5.86 23.25 15.14
C LYS A 28 -5.23 21.86 15.13
N ILE A 29 -6.00 20.84 15.51
CA ILE A 29 -5.53 19.46 15.67
C ILE A 29 -5.82 18.64 14.42
N ILE A 30 -7.03 18.79 13.87
CA ILE A 30 -7.44 18.14 12.62
C ILE A 30 -7.98 19.21 11.68
N PRO A 31 -7.11 19.99 11.03
CA PRO A 31 -7.52 21.04 10.10
C PRO A 31 -8.31 20.47 8.91
N GLU A 32 -8.08 19.22 8.52
CA GLU A 32 -8.76 18.55 7.41
C GLU A 32 -10.28 18.41 7.63
N SER A 33 -10.73 18.40 8.90
CA SER A 33 -12.15 18.31 9.27
C SER A 33 -12.86 19.67 9.31
N ASN A 34 -12.21 20.77 8.92
CA ASN A 34 -12.75 22.11 9.12
C ASN A 34 -13.91 22.51 8.19
N LYS A 35 -14.00 21.91 7.00
CA LYS A 35 -15.02 22.23 5.98
C LYS A 35 -16.24 21.32 6.08
N ARG A 36 -16.03 20.03 6.33
CA ARG A 36 -17.07 19.01 6.41
C ARG A 36 -16.63 17.86 7.32
N PRO A 37 -17.58 17.05 7.83
CA PRO A 37 -17.23 15.79 8.48
C PRO A 37 -16.42 14.89 7.53
N MET A 38 -15.41 14.22 8.06
CA MET A 38 -14.53 13.35 7.26
C MET A 38 -15.11 11.95 7.15
N GLU A 39 -15.17 11.43 5.94
CA GLU A 39 -15.57 10.05 5.65
C GLU A 39 -14.38 9.09 5.79
N ALA A 40 -14.67 7.79 5.90
CA ALA A 40 -13.62 6.77 5.99
C ALA A 40 -12.68 6.80 4.78
N ASN A 41 -13.19 7.07 3.57
CA ASN A 41 -12.36 7.19 2.36
C ASN A 41 -11.39 8.38 2.43
N ASP A 42 -11.81 9.52 2.99
CA ASP A 42 -10.95 10.70 3.14
C ASP A 42 -9.73 10.35 4.00
N ILE A 43 -9.97 9.68 5.12
CA ILE A 43 -8.93 9.20 6.05
C ILE A 43 -7.96 8.26 5.35
N ILE A 44 -8.49 7.26 4.64
CA ILE A 44 -7.63 6.29 3.95
C ILE A 44 -6.79 6.97 2.86
N ASN A 45 -7.37 7.91 2.11
CA ASN A 45 -6.64 8.65 1.07
C ASN A 45 -5.52 9.52 1.67
N ILE A 46 -5.75 10.16 2.82
CA ILE A 46 -4.71 10.91 3.52
C ILE A 46 -3.55 10.00 3.91
N LEU A 47 -3.83 8.84 4.54
CA LEU A 47 -2.78 7.90 4.94
C LEU A 47 -2.01 7.37 3.73
N LYS A 48 -2.69 7.08 2.63
CA LYS A 48 -2.06 6.62 1.38
C LYS A 48 -1.12 7.66 0.79
N ASN A 49 -1.57 8.90 0.70
CA ASN A 49 -0.76 9.98 0.13
C ASN A 49 0.53 10.20 0.93
N GLU A 50 0.51 9.86 2.22
CA GLU A 50 1.66 9.92 3.12
C GLU A 50 2.40 8.59 3.28
N ASN A 51 2.05 7.57 2.49
CA ASN A 51 2.62 6.22 2.56
C ASN A 51 2.57 5.58 3.97
N LEU A 52 1.55 5.91 4.75
CA LEU A 52 1.34 5.36 6.09
C LEU A 52 0.62 4.01 6.04
N PRO A 53 0.90 3.10 6.99
CA PRO A 53 0.18 1.82 7.08
C PRO A 53 -1.32 2.05 7.30
N LEU A 54 -2.17 1.30 6.60
CA LEU A 54 -3.61 1.40 6.76
C LEU A 54 -4.09 0.54 7.93
N ASN A 55 -3.98 1.08 9.15
CA ASN A 55 -4.49 0.45 10.36
C ASN A 55 -4.91 1.49 11.41
N ILE A 56 -5.66 1.05 12.42
CA ILE A 56 -6.20 1.91 13.48
C ILE A 56 -5.11 2.70 14.22
N ASN A 57 -3.95 2.10 14.46
CA ASN A 57 -2.84 2.77 15.13
C ASN A 57 -2.26 3.92 14.30
N SER A 58 -2.14 3.73 12.98
CA SER A 58 -1.61 4.75 12.08
C SER A 58 -2.61 5.88 11.87
N ILE A 59 -3.90 5.55 11.76
CA ILE A 59 -4.98 6.56 11.76
C ILE A 59 -4.91 7.39 13.04
N SER A 60 -4.84 6.71 14.19
CA SER A 60 -4.84 7.40 15.49
C SER A 60 -3.63 8.32 15.63
N LYS A 61 -2.43 7.85 15.26
CA LYS A 61 -1.22 8.70 15.24
C LYS A 61 -1.36 9.89 14.29
N LYS A 62 -1.84 9.66 13.06
CA LYS A 62 -1.99 10.72 12.05
C LYS A 62 -2.87 11.87 12.54
N PHE A 63 -3.95 11.54 13.23
CA PHE A 63 -4.95 12.51 13.67
C PHE A 63 -4.80 12.91 15.14
N ASN A 64 -3.64 12.66 15.75
CA ASN A 64 -3.35 12.97 17.15
C ASN A 64 -4.43 12.45 18.13
N ILE A 65 -4.90 11.24 17.87
CA ILE A 65 -5.86 10.50 18.69
C ILE A 65 -5.07 9.51 19.55
N ILE A 66 -5.28 9.60 20.86
CA ILE A 66 -4.68 8.70 21.84
C ILE A 66 -5.66 7.59 22.16
N LEU A 67 -5.19 6.35 22.00
CA LEU A 67 -5.93 5.15 22.35
C LEU A 67 -5.54 4.71 23.76
N LYS A 68 -6.53 4.56 24.65
CA LYS A 68 -6.33 4.12 26.03
C LYS A 68 -7.26 2.97 26.40
N LYS A 69 -6.72 1.77 26.56
CA LYS A 69 -7.50 0.63 27.08
C LYS A 69 -7.93 0.93 28.52
N ASN A 70 -9.23 0.85 28.80
CA ASN A 70 -9.81 1.15 30.11
C ASN A 70 -10.92 0.14 30.48
N MET A 71 -10.54 -0.86 31.26
CA MET A 71 -11.47 -1.90 31.75
C MET A 71 -12.46 -1.38 32.82
N ARG A 72 -12.23 -0.20 33.39
CA ARG A 72 -13.06 0.38 34.46
C ARG A 72 -14.29 1.13 33.93
N LEU A 73 -14.47 1.22 32.62
CA LEU A 73 -15.66 1.83 32.03
C LEU A 73 -16.91 1.04 32.47
N LYS A 74 -17.88 1.70 33.10
CA LYS A 74 -19.09 1.04 33.61
C LYS A 74 -20.17 0.96 32.54
N LYS A 75 -20.84 2.08 32.29
CA LYS A 75 -22.05 2.19 31.46
C LYS A 75 -21.79 1.99 29.95
N TYR A 76 -20.58 2.26 29.48
CA TYR A 76 -20.23 2.23 28.06
C TYR A 76 -18.98 1.37 27.85
N ASN A 77 -18.85 0.76 26.67
CA ASN A 77 -17.66 -0.03 26.31
C ASN A 77 -16.53 0.82 25.74
N SER A 78 -16.86 2.03 25.29
CA SER A 78 -15.91 3.01 24.81
C SER A 78 -16.44 4.43 25.01
N LYS A 79 -15.53 5.41 24.97
CA LYS A 79 -15.84 6.84 25.02
C LYS A 79 -14.74 7.63 24.33
N SER A 80 -15.09 8.78 23.77
CA SER A 80 -14.15 9.72 23.15
C SER A 80 -14.30 11.11 23.75
N LYS A 81 -13.19 11.78 24.00
CA LYS A 81 -13.18 13.12 24.58
C LYS A 81 -12.05 13.96 24.01
N PHE A 82 -12.23 15.26 24.09
CA PHE A 82 -11.16 16.23 23.90
C PHE A 82 -10.94 16.98 25.20
N ASP A 83 -9.71 16.97 25.69
CA ASP A 83 -9.33 17.65 26.94
C ASP A 83 -8.86 19.10 26.74
N GLY A 84 -8.72 19.54 25.48
CA GLY A 84 -8.18 20.86 25.14
C GLY A 84 -6.90 20.80 24.33
N ASN A 85 -6.17 19.68 24.41
CA ASN A 85 -4.90 19.47 23.70
C ASN A 85 -4.91 18.20 22.85
N GLN A 86 -5.55 17.13 23.33
CA GLN A 86 -5.51 15.81 22.70
C GLN A 86 -6.91 15.20 22.63
N ILE A 87 -7.14 14.43 21.57
CA ILE A 87 -8.34 13.61 21.42
C ILE A 87 -8.00 12.24 22.01
N ILE A 88 -8.84 11.76 22.92
CA ILE A 88 -8.60 10.52 23.66
C ILE A 88 -9.79 9.60 23.45
N ILE A 89 -9.53 8.39 22.97
CA ILE A 89 -10.48 7.27 22.95
C ILE A 89 -10.11 6.33 24.09
N GLU A 90 -11.04 6.16 25.04
CA GLU A 90 -10.96 5.12 26.06
C GLU A 90 -11.85 3.94 25.64
N TYR A 91 -11.33 2.71 25.66
CA TYR A 91 -12.04 1.54 25.14
C TYR A 91 -11.77 0.28 25.99
N LYS A 92 -12.76 -0.63 26.07
CA LYS A 92 -12.58 -1.97 26.65
C LYS A 92 -12.04 -2.96 25.61
N ASP A 93 -12.68 -2.94 24.44
CA ASP A 93 -12.46 -3.86 23.33
C ASP A 93 -12.08 -3.03 22.09
N GLU A 94 -11.10 -3.51 21.33
CA GLU A 94 -10.55 -2.81 20.17
C GLU A 94 -11.59 -2.66 19.05
N LYS A 95 -12.58 -3.57 18.99
CA LYS A 95 -13.68 -3.50 18.01
C LYS A 95 -14.53 -2.22 18.14
N GLU A 96 -14.48 -1.56 19.29
CA GLU A 96 -15.25 -0.34 19.58
C GLU A 96 -14.55 0.92 19.03
N ILE A 97 -13.26 0.84 18.75
CA ILE A 97 -12.45 1.98 18.33
C ILE A 97 -12.94 2.59 17.00
N PRO A 98 -13.25 1.80 15.95
CA PRO A 98 -13.74 2.36 14.68
C PRO A 98 -14.99 3.22 14.82
N GLU A 99 -15.92 2.86 15.72
CA GLU A 99 -17.12 3.64 16.01
C GLU A 99 -16.79 4.94 16.75
N GLN A 100 -15.87 4.91 17.71
CA GLN A 100 -15.39 6.13 18.38
C GLN A 100 -14.65 7.07 17.43
N ILE A 101 -13.87 6.52 16.50
CA ILE A 101 -13.27 7.28 15.40
C ILE A 101 -14.38 7.90 14.54
N GLY A 102 -15.45 7.15 14.26
CA GLY A 102 -16.65 7.65 13.59
C GLY A 102 -17.27 8.84 14.31
N HIS A 103 -17.45 8.78 15.62
CA HIS A 103 -17.94 9.92 16.41
C HIS A 103 -17.04 11.15 16.28
N ILE A 104 -15.72 10.97 16.37
CA ILE A 104 -14.76 12.08 16.26
C ILE A 104 -14.89 12.79 14.91
N PHE A 105 -14.90 12.03 13.80
CA PHE A 105 -14.89 12.62 12.45
C PHE A 105 -16.26 13.04 11.95
N GLN A 106 -17.31 12.29 12.25
CA GLN A 106 -18.67 12.58 11.79
C GLN A 106 -19.33 13.70 12.60
N ASN A 107 -18.95 13.85 13.87
CA ASN A 107 -19.51 14.87 14.76
C ASN A 107 -18.59 16.07 14.97
N PHE A 108 -17.47 16.12 14.23
CA PHE A 108 -16.40 17.11 14.40
C PHE A 108 -16.93 18.55 14.44
N LEU A 109 -17.77 18.90 13.46
CA LEU A 109 -18.34 20.24 13.32
C LEU A 109 -19.52 20.50 14.26
N SER A 110 -20.09 19.46 14.87
CA SER A 110 -21.31 19.58 15.65
C SER A 110 -21.07 20.03 17.09
N GLY A 111 -19.82 20.05 17.57
CA GLY A 111 -19.39 20.55 18.88
C GLY A 111 -19.98 19.78 20.08
N ILE A 112 -21.30 19.85 20.25
CA ILE A 112 -22.12 19.17 21.26
C ILE A 112 -21.91 17.65 21.25
N TYR A 113 -21.74 17.08 20.05
CA TYR A 113 -21.59 15.63 19.83
C TYR A 113 -20.15 15.17 19.67
N PHE A 114 -19.19 16.09 19.78
CA PHE A 114 -17.78 15.75 19.66
C PHE A 114 -17.33 14.83 20.79
N GLN A 115 -17.82 15.08 22.00
CA GLN A 115 -17.55 14.21 23.15
C GLN A 115 -18.58 13.10 23.17
N TYR A 116 -18.13 11.86 23.18
CA TYR A 116 -18.98 10.69 23.25
C TYR A 116 -18.72 9.89 24.53
N PRO A 117 -19.76 9.42 25.24
CA PRO A 117 -21.18 9.73 25.01
C PRO A 117 -21.47 11.23 25.23
N PRO A 118 -22.48 11.80 24.53
CA PRO A 118 -22.79 13.22 24.65
C PRO A 118 -23.30 13.55 26.05
N LYS A 119 -22.92 14.73 26.55
CA LYS A 119 -23.32 15.22 27.88
C LYS A 119 -24.82 15.49 27.99
N TYR A 120 -25.48 15.74 26.87
CA TYR A 120 -26.89 16.13 26.81
C TYR A 120 -27.67 15.07 26.05
N ASN A 121 -28.80 14.64 26.62
CA ASN A 121 -29.74 13.79 25.93
C ASN A 121 -30.54 14.66 24.95
N LEU A 122 -30.27 14.49 23.66
CA LEU A 122 -30.81 15.32 22.59
C LEU A 122 -31.48 14.43 21.55
N LYS A 123 -32.60 14.90 20.99
CA LYS A 123 -33.41 14.14 20.01
C LYS A 123 -32.63 13.70 18.76
N THR A 124 -31.53 14.38 18.42
CA THR A 124 -30.71 14.09 17.24
C THR A 124 -29.54 13.14 17.53
N ILE A 125 -29.43 12.58 18.74
CA ILE A 125 -28.35 11.66 19.10
C ILE A 125 -28.31 10.43 18.18
N ASP A 126 -29.47 9.86 17.85
CA ASP A 126 -29.57 8.63 17.04
C ASP A 126 -29.02 8.85 15.63
N PHE A 127 -29.23 10.04 15.05
CA PHE A 127 -28.68 10.41 13.75
C PHE A 127 -27.14 10.43 13.75
N TYR A 128 -26.53 10.97 14.79
CA TYR A 128 -25.06 11.03 14.90
C TYR A 128 -24.45 9.68 15.26
N GLU A 129 -25.18 8.87 16.03
CA GLU A 129 -24.85 7.48 16.30
C GLU A 129 -24.83 6.66 15.01
N GLU A 130 -25.86 6.79 14.17
CA GLU A 130 -25.95 6.08 12.89
C GLU A 130 -24.80 6.46 11.95
N LYS A 131 -24.45 7.75 11.87
CA LYS A 131 -23.29 8.22 11.10
C LYS A 131 -21.99 7.60 11.58
N ALA A 132 -21.76 7.54 12.88
CA ALA A 132 -20.56 6.93 13.45
C ALA A 132 -20.47 5.43 13.15
N LYS A 133 -21.60 4.71 13.25
CA LYS A 133 -21.70 3.28 12.91
C LYS A 133 -21.46 3.00 11.42
N ASN A 134 -22.07 3.80 10.55
CA ASN A 134 -21.87 3.68 9.11
C ASN A 134 -20.41 3.96 8.73
N PHE A 135 -19.80 4.99 9.33
CA PHE A 135 -18.38 5.27 9.18
C PHE A 135 -17.53 4.07 9.63
N ALA A 136 -17.80 3.49 10.80
CA ALA A 136 -17.05 2.35 11.34
C ALA A 136 -17.12 1.14 10.42
N LYS A 137 -18.33 0.84 9.92
CA LYS A 137 -18.56 -0.24 8.94
C LYS A 137 -17.73 0.00 7.67
N CYS A 138 -17.75 1.21 7.12
CA CYS A 138 -16.94 1.56 5.95
C CYS A 138 -15.44 1.40 6.25
N LEU A 139 -14.97 1.90 7.39
CA LEU A 139 -13.55 1.82 7.75
C LEU A 139 -13.07 0.36 7.87
N ASN A 140 -13.85 -0.48 8.56
CA ASN A 140 -13.56 -1.91 8.73
C ASN A 140 -13.58 -2.69 7.42
N LEU A 141 -14.33 -2.24 6.41
CA LEU A 141 -14.32 -2.85 5.08
C LEU A 141 -13.14 -2.37 4.23
N LEU A 142 -12.80 -1.09 4.33
CA LEU A 142 -11.76 -0.47 3.52
C LEU A 142 -10.36 -0.96 3.92
N ILE A 143 -10.04 -1.02 5.21
CA ILE A 143 -8.71 -1.42 5.68
C ILE A 143 -8.27 -2.78 5.10
N PRO A 144 -9.02 -3.89 5.26
CA PRO A 144 -8.62 -5.19 4.73
C PRO A 144 -8.62 -5.22 3.20
N ARG A 145 -9.60 -4.55 2.56
CA ARG A 145 -9.67 -4.48 1.09
C ARG A 145 -8.40 -3.88 0.50
N TYR A 146 -7.85 -2.85 1.13
CA TYR A 146 -6.61 -2.24 0.67
C TYR A 146 -5.38 -3.11 0.90
N GLU A 147 -5.33 -3.83 2.01
CA GLU A 147 -4.25 -4.79 2.26
C GLU A 147 -4.21 -5.87 1.16
N ILE A 148 -5.38 -6.41 0.79
CA ILE A 148 -5.51 -7.37 -0.31
C ILE A 148 -5.05 -6.76 -1.64
N MET A 149 -5.51 -5.56 -1.98
CA MET A 149 -5.12 -4.88 -3.23
C MET A 149 -3.60 -4.62 -3.29
N ASN A 150 -2.99 -4.25 -2.17
CA ASN A 150 -1.55 -4.01 -2.10
C ASN A 150 -0.75 -5.31 -2.26
N SER A 151 -1.21 -6.40 -1.65
CA SER A 151 -0.63 -7.73 -1.82
C SER A 151 -0.69 -8.20 -3.28
N LEU A 152 -1.86 -8.04 -3.92
CA LEU A 152 -2.04 -8.36 -5.33
C LEU A 152 -1.11 -7.55 -6.24
N ARG A 153 -0.95 -6.25 -5.98
CA ARG A 153 -0.01 -5.41 -6.74
C ARG A 153 1.42 -5.95 -6.66
N LYS A 154 1.91 -6.27 -5.45
CA LYS A 154 3.24 -6.85 -5.25
C LYS A 154 3.40 -8.18 -5.97
N HIS A 155 2.37 -9.02 -5.94
CA HIS A 155 2.37 -10.28 -6.68
C HIS A 155 2.56 -10.05 -8.19
N PHE A 156 1.83 -9.11 -8.79
CA PHE A 156 1.99 -8.77 -10.21
C PHE A 156 3.37 -8.18 -10.54
N GLU A 157 3.95 -7.37 -9.64
CA GLU A 157 5.31 -6.86 -9.79
C GLU A 157 6.35 -7.99 -9.84
N ILE A 158 6.23 -9.00 -8.97
CA ILE A 158 7.08 -10.20 -8.97
C ILE A 158 6.91 -11.00 -10.27
N MET A 159 5.67 -11.23 -10.70
CA MET A 159 5.39 -11.98 -11.93
C MET A 159 5.99 -11.30 -13.17
N ASN A 160 5.92 -9.97 -13.23
CA ASN A 160 6.55 -9.20 -14.30
C ASN A 160 8.08 -9.34 -14.28
N SER A 161 8.70 -9.34 -13.10
CA SER A 161 10.15 -9.56 -12.98
C SER A 161 10.56 -10.97 -13.42
N LEU A 162 9.79 -12.00 -13.04
CA LEU A 162 10.04 -13.38 -13.45
C LEU A 162 9.92 -13.56 -14.97
N ARG A 163 8.89 -12.95 -15.58
CA ARG A 163 8.73 -12.98 -17.04
C ARG A 163 9.96 -12.43 -17.76
N LYS A 164 10.47 -11.27 -17.33
CA LYS A 164 11.69 -10.67 -17.88
C LYS A 164 12.90 -11.59 -17.72
N HIS A 165 13.03 -12.26 -16.57
CA HIS A 165 14.10 -13.23 -16.34
C HIS A 165 14.05 -14.41 -17.34
N PHE A 166 12.87 -14.98 -17.57
CA PHE A 166 12.70 -16.07 -18.55
C PHE A 166 12.98 -15.63 -19.99
N GLU A 167 12.63 -14.40 -20.36
CA GLU A 167 12.95 -13.83 -21.70
C GLU A 167 14.47 -13.74 -21.92
N ILE A 168 15.23 -13.33 -20.89
CA ILE A 168 16.70 -13.29 -20.91
C ILE A 168 17.28 -14.72 -21.03
N MET A 169 16.81 -15.66 -20.21
CA MET A 169 17.28 -17.05 -20.25
C MET A 169 17.06 -17.71 -21.62
N ASN A 170 15.90 -17.48 -22.24
CA ASN A 170 15.61 -17.98 -23.58
C ASN A 170 16.56 -17.40 -24.63
N SER A 171 16.90 -16.11 -24.52
CA SER A 171 17.84 -15.46 -25.44
C SER A 171 19.26 -16.01 -25.29
N LEU A 172 19.72 -16.24 -24.06
CA LEU A 172 21.01 -16.86 -23.78
C LEU A 172 21.08 -18.29 -24.31
N ARG A 173 20.02 -19.09 -24.15
CA ARG A 173 19.96 -20.45 -24.69
C ARG A 173 20.16 -20.47 -26.20
N LYS A 174 19.45 -19.59 -26.92
CA LYS A 174 19.61 -19.44 -28.39
C LYS A 174 21.04 -19.06 -28.77
N HIS A 175 21.67 -18.15 -28.02
CA HIS A 175 23.06 -17.76 -28.25
C HIS A 175 24.02 -18.96 -28.10
N PHE A 176 23.87 -19.77 -27.05
CA PHE A 176 24.70 -20.97 -26.86
C PHE A 176 24.50 -22.03 -27.94
N GLU A 177 23.26 -22.21 -28.44
CA GLU A 177 22.95 -23.12 -29.56
C GLU A 177 23.68 -22.71 -30.86
N ILE A 178 23.73 -21.40 -31.15
CA ILE A 178 24.47 -20.84 -32.30
C ILE A 178 25.98 -21.10 -32.13
N MET A 179 26.55 -20.78 -30.95
CA MET A 179 27.97 -20.97 -30.68
C MET A 179 28.40 -22.44 -30.81
N ASN A 180 27.57 -23.37 -30.34
CA ASN A 180 27.82 -24.81 -30.50
C ASN A 180 27.82 -25.24 -31.97
N SER A 181 26.90 -24.70 -32.77
CA SER A 181 26.81 -24.98 -34.21
C SER A 181 28.06 -24.46 -34.95
N LEU A 182 28.49 -23.24 -34.64
CA LEU A 182 29.74 -22.67 -35.19
C LEU A 182 30.96 -23.52 -34.83
N ARG A 183 31.08 -23.96 -33.57
CA ARG A 183 32.19 -24.82 -33.13
C ARG A 183 32.22 -26.16 -33.88
N LYS A 184 31.05 -26.75 -34.16
CA LYS A 184 30.94 -27.97 -34.98
C LYS A 184 31.40 -27.72 -36.42
N HIS A 185 30.94 -26.62 -37.04
CA HIS A 185 31.33 -26.24 -38.39
C HIS A 185 32.86 -26.04 -38.51
N THR A 186 33.48 -25.32 -37.57
CA THR A 186 34.94 -25.12 -37.58
C THR A 186 35.71 -26.44 -37.46
N ARG A 187 35.25 -27.37 -36.60
CA ARG A 187 35.85 -28.72 -36.50
C ARG A 187 35.75 -29.50 -37.81
N GLN A 188 34.59 -29.47 -38.46
CA GLN A 188 34.40 -30.13 -39.76
C GLN A 188 35.32 -29.55 -40.83
N LYS A 189 35.45 -28.23 -40.90
CA LYS A 189 36.35 -27.55 -41.83
C LYS A 189 37.81 -27.98 -41.59
N ASN A 190 38.27 -27.97 -40.35
CA ASN A 190 39.63 -28.41 -40.02
C ASN A 190 39.90 -29.86 -40.43
N ASN A 191 38.96 -30.78 -40.14
CA ASN A 191 39.09 -32.18 -40.55
C ASN A 191 39.15 -32.35 -42.08
N LEU A 192 38.40 -31.53 -42.84
CA LEU A 192 38.46 -31.53 -44.30
C LEU A 192 39.82 -31.04 -44.81
N THR A 193 40.35 -29.97 -44.22
CA THR A 193 41.67 -29.42 -44.56
C THR A 193 42.77 -30.44 -44.27
N GLU A 194 42.70 -31.14 -43.14
CA GLU A 194 43.67 -32.19 -42.76
C GLU A 194 43.61 -33.40 -43.73
N LYS A 195 42.41 -33.84 -44.12
CA LYS A 195 42.25 -34.87 -45.15
C LYS A 195 42.82 -34.45 -46.51
N GLN A 196 42.65 -33.19 -46.90
CA GLN A 196 43.23 -32.66 -48.14
C GLN A 196 44.75 -32.65 -48.09
N TYR A 197 45.34 -32.22 -46.96
CA TYR A 197 46.79 -32.22 -46.77
C TYR A 197 47.38 -33.63 -46.88
N LEU A 198 46.76 -34.61 -46.21
CA LEU A 198 47.19 -36.02 -46.28
C LEU A 198 47.08 -36.59 -47.71
N LYS A 199 46.01 -36.27 -48.44
CA LYS A 199 45.82 -36.71 -49.83
C LYS A 199 46.90 -36.14 -50.75
N ASN A 200 47.23 -34.85 -50.62
CA ASN A 200 48.26 -34.20 -51.43
C ASN A 200 49.65 -34.78 -51.16
N ASN A 201 50.00 -35.03 -49.90
CA ASN A 201 51.27 -35.67 -49.54
C ASN A 201 51.37 -37.09 -50.13
N LYS A 202 50.28 -37.86 -50.13
CA LYS A 202 50.27 -39.21 -50.74
C LYS A 202 50.54 -39.15 -52.25
N ILE A 203 49.91 -38.21 -52.96
CA ILE A 203 50.13 -38.01 -54.41
C ILE A 203 51.59 -37.61 -54.69
N GLN A 204 52.17 -36.73 -53.88
CA GLN A 204 53.59 -36.35 -54.02
C GLN A 204 54.52 -37.55 -53.85
N ILE A 205 54.29 -38.41 -52.85
CA ILE A 205 55.10 -39.61 -52.62
C ILE A 205 54.96 -40.61 -53.79
N GLU A 206 53.75 -40.78 -54.32
CA GLU A 206 53.50 -41.64 -55.48
C GLU A 206 54.20 -41.13 -56.75
N ASN A 207 54.17 -39.82 -57.00
CA ASN A 207 54.88 -39.21 -58.13
C ASN A 207 56.41 -39.37 -58.01
N VAL A 208 56.98 -39.13 -56.82
CA VAL A 208 58.42 -39.33 -56.56
C VAL A 208 58.84 -40.80 -56.78
N LYS A 209 58.00 -41.76 -56.41
CA LYS A 209 58.24 -43.18 -56.71
C LYS A 209 58.21 -43.46 -58.21
N TYR A 210 57.27 -42.85 -58.95
CA TYR A 210 57.15 -43.04 -60.39
C TYR A 210 58.37 -42.49 -61.13
N ASP A 211 58.82 -41.29 -60.78
CA ASP A 211 60.02 -40.67 -61.37
C ASP A 211 61.26 -41.52 -61.09
N ASN A 212 61.47 -41.96 -59.84
CA ASN A 212 62.61 -42.83 -59.49
C ASN A 212 62.62 -44.16 -60.24
N ASN A 213 61.45 -44.77 -60.47
CA ASN A 213 61.35 -46.00 -61.25
C ASN A 213 61.61 -45.76 -62.75
N PHE A 214 61.27 -44.57 -63.27
CA PHE A 214 61.54 -44.19 -64.66
C PHE A 214 63.03 -44.00 -64.91
N TYR A 215 63.77 -43.40 -63.96
CA TYR A 215 65.23 -43.23 -64.04
C TYR A 215 66.03 -44.52 -63.81
N GLN A 216 65.45 -45.56 -63.20
CA GLN A 216 66.09 -46.87 -63.03
C GLN A 216 65.88 -47.83 -64.21
N ALA A 217 64.97 -47.49 -65.14
CA ALA A 217 64.62 -48.33 -66.29
C ALA A 217 65.19 -47.83 -67.64
N ALA A 218 65.97 -46.74 -67.63
CA ALA A 218 66.68 -46.16 -68.77
C ALA A 218 68.19 -46.41 -68.65
#